data_AF-A0A259PBX7-F1
#
_entry.id   AF-A0A259PBX7-F1
#
_cell.length_a   1.000
_cell.length_b   1.000
_cell.length_c   1.000
_cell.angle_alpha   90.00
_cell.angle_beta   90.00
_cell.angle_gamma   90.00
#
_symmetry.space_group_name_H-M   'P 1'
#
loop_
_entity.id
_entity.type
_entity.pdbx_description
1 polymer ?
#
loop_
_entity_poly.entity_id
_entity_poly.type
_entity_poly.pdbx_seq_one_letter_code
_entity_poly.pdbx_strand_id
1 'polypeptide(L)'
;MTIPEAAQLVLQAGLMGESGEIYVLDMGEPVKIVELARLMIRLSGKTEDEIPVVFSGLRPGEKLYEELLADDETTLPTPHPKLRVARHADADTQALDLAALGRAITPADSDPGPALPRPEPGGDAVKALLATLVPEYRPQIRPAHPAAAASSFTPSPAPAAIPPDRARTHP
;
A
#
# COMPACT_ATOMS: atom_id res chain seq x y z
N MET A 1 11.91 1.88 6.49
CA MET A 1 12.41 0.49 6.32
C MET A 1 12.97 0.28 4.92
N THR A 2 14.06 -0.47 4.78
CA THR A 2 14.64 -0.86 3.47
C THR A 2 14.15 -2.23 3.00
N ILE A 3 14.30 -2.56 1.71
CA ILE A 3 13.88 -3.86 1.17
C ILE A 3 14.60 -5.05 1.84
N PRO A 4 15.95 -5.07 1.98
CA PRO A 4 16.64 -6.19 2.61
C PRO A 4 16.25 -6.36 4.08
N GLU A 5 16.04 -5.25 4.78
CA GLU A 5 15.58 -5.24 6.17
C GLU A 5 14.18 -5.84 6.30
N ALA A 6 13.22 -5.42 5.47
CA ALA A 6 11.87 -5.98 5.46
C ALA A 6 11.89 -7.50 5.18
N ALA A 7 12.66 -7.93 4.17
CA ALA A 7 12.78 -9.34 3.83
C ALA A 7 13.38 -10.16 4.98
N GLN A 8 14.41 -9.63 5.66
CA GLN A 8 15.01 -10.28 6.81
C GLN A 8 14.01 -10.43 7.98
N LEU A 9 13.23 -9.38 8.25
CA LEU A 9 12.21 -9.41 9.31
C LEU A 9 11.10 -10.42 9.00
N VAL A 10 10.69 -10.55 7.74
CA VAL A 10 9.71 -11.56 7.31
C VAL A 10 10.25 -12.98 7.55
N LEU A 11 11.52 -13.23 7.21
CA LEU A 11 12.15 -14.54 7.45
C LEU A 11 12.27 -14.85 8.95
N GLN A 12 12.60 -13.85 9.76
CA GLN A 12 12.67 -14.01 11.21
C GLN A 12 11.29 -14.29 11.83
N ALA A 13 10.26 -13.54 11.41
CA ALA A 13 8.89 -13.78 11.83
C ALA A 13 8.44 -15.21 11.47
N GLY A 14 8.76 -15.69 10.26
CA GLY A 14 8.45 -17.06 9.84
C GLY A 14 9.17 -18.15 10.63
N LEU A 15 10.35 -17.87 11.20
CA LEU A 15 11.09 -18.81 12.06
C LEU A 15 10.57 -18.80 13.51
N MET A 16 10.04 -17.67 13.98
CA MET A 16 9.55 -17.47 15.34
C MET A 16 8.06 -17.76 15.50
N GLY A 17 7.30 -17.66 14.40
CA GLY A 17 5.85 -17.66 14.39
C GLY A 17 5.24 -19.00 14.74
N GLU A 18 4.24 -18.96 15.61
CA GLU A 18 3.33 -20.07 15.85
C GLU A 18 2.08 -19.97 14.96
N SER A 19 1.29 -21.06 14.89
CA SER A 19 0.11 -21.10 14.03
C SER A 19 -0.91 -20.03 14.46
N GLY A 20 -1.34 -19.21 13.49
CA GLY A 20 -2.38 -18.20 13.69
C GLY A 20 -1.89 -16.85 14.24
N GLU A 21 -0.58 -16.63 14.36
CA GLU A 21 -0.04 -15.34 14.77
C GLU A 21 0.08 -14.35 13.61
N ILE A 22 -0.31 -13.10 13.87
CA ILE A 22 -0.15 -11.98 12.95
C ILE A 22 1.01 -11.13 13.45
N TYR A 23 2.04 -10.96 12.63
CA TYR A 23 3.22 -10.18 12.95
C TYR A 23 3.15 -8.79 12.34
N VAL A 24 3.43 -7.78 13.16
CA VAL A 24 3.52 -6.37 12.76
C VAL A 24 4.97 -5.93 12.86
N LEU A 25 5.45 -5.35 11.76
CA LEU A 25 6.82 -4.85 11.64
C LEU A 25 6.87 -3.40 12.09
N ASP A 26 7.83 -3.09 12.95
CA ASP A 26 8.14 -1.70 13.30
C ASP A 26 8.89 -1.03 12.13
N MET A 27 8.18 -0.12 11.46
CA MET A 27 8.67 0.62 10.30
C MET A 27 9.52 1.84 10.67
N GLY A 28 9.59 2.17 11.97
CA GLY A 28 10.25 3.37 12.51
C GLY A 28 9.42 4.63 12.33
N GLU A 29 10.12 5.77 12.25
CA GLU A 29 9.48 7.09 12.16
C GLU A 29 8.76 7.30 10.82
N PRO A 30 7.53 7.86 10.84
CA PRO A 30 6.79 8.17 9.62
C PRO A 30 7.48 9.27 8.82
N VAL A 31 7.46 9.13 7.49
CA VAL A 31 8.09 10.08 6.56
C VAL A 31 7.02 10.87 5.80
N LYS A 32 7.12 12.20 5.81
CA LYS A 32 6.25 13.08 5.03
C LYS A 32 6.64 13.06 3.55
N ILE A 33 5.69 12.74 2.67
CA ILE A 33 5.92 12.65 1.22
C ILE A 33 6.44 13.98 0.62
N VAL A 34 5.97 15.12 1.13
CA VAL A 34 6.46 16.44 0.69
C VAL A 34 7.95 16.65 1.00
N GLU A 35 8.43 16.19 2.15
CA GLU A 35 9.84 16.31 2.52
C GLU A 35 10.72 15.36 1.70
N LEU A 36 10.20 14.18 1.38
CA LEU A 36 10.86 13.26 0.46
C LEU A 36 10.98 13.86 -0.95
N ALA A 37 9.92 14.48 -1.48
CA ALA A 37 9.95 15.14 -2.78
C ALA A 37 11.01 16.27 -2.83
N ARG A 38 11.03 17.14 -1.80
CA ARG A 38 12.06 18.19 -1.67
C ARG A 38 13.46 17.62 -1.57
N LEU A 39 13.65 16.53 -0.83
CA LEU A 39 14.93 15.84 -0.73
C LEU A 39 15.40 15.33 -2.10
N MET A 40 14.51 14.71 -2.88
CA MET A 40 14.85 14.23 -4.23
C MET A 40 15.26 15.36 -5.18
N ILE A 41 14.59 16.52 -5.11
CA ILE A 41 14.95 17.71 -5.89
C ILE A 41 16.37 18.19 -5.53
N ARG A 42 16.66 18.32 -4.23
CA ARG A 42 18.00 18.72 -3.75
C ARG A 42 19.10 17.73 -4.15
N LEU A 43 18.84 16.43 -4.00
CA LEU A 43 19.79 15.38 -4.39
C LEU A 43 20.05 15.36 -5.91
N SER A 44 19.11 15.89 -6.71
CA SER A 44 19.28 16.05 -8.15
C SER A 44 20.04 17.34 -8.53
N GLY A 45 20.51 18.13 -7.55
CA GLY A 45 21.23 19.38 -7.77
C GLY A 45 20.36 20.53 -8.26
N LYS A 46 19.03 20.47 -8.03
CA LYS A 46 18.06 21.46 -8.50
C LYS A 46 17.34 22.14 -7.33
N THR A 47 16.66 23.23 -7.66
CA THR A 47 15.82 24.01 -6.75
C THR A 47 14.33 23.74 -6.96
N GLU A 48 13.49 24.12 -5.99
CA GLU A 48 12.02 24.04 -6.12
C GLU A 48 11.47 25.01 -7.19
N ASP A 49 12.25 26.03 -7.58
CA ASP A 49 11.89 26.93 -8.69
C ASP A 49 12.06 26.24 -10.06
N GLU A 50 13.06 25.36 -10.19
CA GLU A 50 13.30 24.58 -11.40
C GLU A 50 12.41 23.33 -11.48
N ILE A 51 12.06 22.74 -10.34
CA ILE A 51 11.12 21.62 -10.23
C ILE A 51 10.08 21.95 -9.15
N PRO A 52 8.93 22.54 -9.53
CA PRO A 52 7.90 22.90 -8.58
C PRO A 52 7.14 21.69 -8.04
N VAL A 53 6.84 21.69 -6.75
CA VAL A 53 5.98 20.70 -6.10
C VAL A 53 4.51 21.15 -6.22
N VAL A 54 3.69 20.35 -6.91
CA VAL A 54 2.26 20.61 -7.11
C VAL A 54 1.42 19.60 -6.34
N PHE A 55 0.47 20.08 -5.54
CA PHE A 55 -0.44 19.21 -4.78
C PHE A 55 -1.67 18.86 -5.63
N SER A 56 -1.79 17.59 -6.02
CA SER A 56 -2.92 17.05 -6.79
C SER A 56 -4.13 16.65 -5.93
N GLY A 57 -4.00 16.66 -4.61
CA GLY A 57 -4.98 16.06 -3.70
C GLY A 57 -4.90 14.53 -3.63
N LEU A 58 -5.72 13.95 -2.75
CA LEU A 58 -5.82 12.50 -2.54
C LEU A 58 -6.70 11.85 -3.62
N ARG A 59 -6.28 10.68 -4.10
CA ARG A 59 -7.09 9.83 -4.98
C ARG A 59 -8.13 9.04 -4.16
N PRO A 60 -9.24 8.61 -4.77
CA PRO A 60 -10.26 7.84 -4.06
C PRO A 60 -9.68 6.58 -3.40
N GLY A 61 -9.92 6.43 -2.10
CA GLY A 61 -9.41 5.30 -1.32
C GLY A 61 -8.01 5.51 -0.73
N GLU A 62 -7.35 6.64 -0.98
CA GLU A 62 -6.09 6.96 -0.32
C GLU A 62 -6.31 7.53 1.09
N LYS A 63 -5.39 7.17 1.99
CA LYS A 63 -5.31 7.74 3.34
C LYS A 63 -4.20 8.81 3.39
N LEU A 64 -4.39 9.81 4.26
CA LEU A 64 -3.33 10.81 4.54
C LEU A 64 -2.26 10.27 5.50
N TYR A 65 -2.65 9.32 6.34
CA TYR A 65 -1.80 8.62 7.31
C TYR A 65 -2.15 7.13 7.27
N GLU A 66 -1.13 6.27 7.36
CA GLU A 66 -1.33 4.84 7.54
C GLU A 66 -1.29 4.48 9.02
N GLU A 67 -2.08 3.49 9.41
CA GLU A 67 -2.10 2.91 10.75
C GLU A 67 -1.40 1.54 10.70
N LEU A 68 -0.59 1.23 11.71
CA LEU A 68 0.07 -0.08 11.79
C LEU A 68 -0.82 -1.16 12.43
N LEU A 69 -1.88 -0.76 13.12
CA LEU A 69 -2.81 -1.61 13.87
C LEU A 69 -4.23 -1.08 13.70
N ALA A 70 -5.21 -1.97 13.73
CA ALA A 70 -6.61 -1.57 13.85
C ALA A 70 -6.95 -1.01 15.24
N ASP A 71 -8.09 -0.31 15.36
CA ASP A 71 -8.51 0.40 16.58
C ASP A 71 -8.65 -0.52 17.81
N ASP A 72 -8.93 -1.80 17.61
CA ASP A 72 -9.12 -2.82 18.66
C ASP A 72 -7.97 -3.86 18.75
N GLU A 73 -6.87 -3.59 18.04
CA GLU A 73 -5.70 -4.44 18.06
C GLU A 73 -4.64 -3.91 19.03
N THR A 74 -4.14 -4.80 19.88
CA THR A 74 -2.98 -4.56 20.74
C THR A 74 -1.80 -5.35 20.24
N THR A 75 -0.59 -5.02 20.73
CA THR A 75 0.60 -5.78 20.35
C THR A 75 1.39 -6.30 21.54
N LEU A 76 1.81 -7.54 21.44
CA LEU A 76 2.75 -8.18 22.35
C LEU A 76 4.19 -8.10 21.80
N PRO A 77 5.20 -7.91 22.67
CA PRO A 77 6.59 -7.91 22.25
C PRO A 77 7.04 -9.30 21.80
N THR A 78 8.03 -9.35 20.91
CA THR A 78 8.75 -10.58 20.56
C THR A 78 10.24 -10.44 20.96
N PRO A 79 11.04 -11.52 20.92
CA PRO A 79 12.49 -11.43 21.07
C PRO A 79 13.19 -10.48 20.09
N HIS A 80 12.60 -10.21 18.91
CA HIS A 80 13.17 -9.27 17.95
C HIS A 80 12.53 -7.88 18.14
N PRO A 81 13.31 -6.81 18.37
CA PRO A 81 12.77 -5.50 18.76
C PRO A 81 11.86 -4.85 17.71
N LYS A 82 12.02 -5.23 16.43
CA LYS A 82 11.21 -4.73 15.31
C LYS A 82 10.03 -5.62 14.93
N LEU A 83 9.77 -6.70 15.68
CA LEU A 83 8.65 -7.60 15.45
C LEU A 83 7.74 -7.61 16.67
N ARG A 84 6.45 -7.44 16.43
CA ARG A 84 5.41 -7.51 17.46
C ARG A 84 4.30 -8.45 16.99
N VAL A 85 3.65 -9.15 17.92
CA VAL A 85 2.49 -9.99 17.60
C VAL A 85 1.23 -9.19 17.86
N ALA A 86 0.39 -9.03 16.83
CA ALA A 86 -0.92 -8.41 16.97
C ALA A 86 -1.89 -9.37 17.69
N ARG A 87 -2.70 -8.81 18.59
CA ARG A 87 -3.75 -9.51 19.34
C ARG A 87 -5.02 -8.68 19.24
N HIS A 88 -6.06 -9.30 18.73
CA HIS A 88 -7.40 -8.72 18.71
C HIS A 88 -8.05 -8.88 20.10
N ALA A 89 -8.68 -7.82 20.61
CA ALA A 89 -9.26 -7.81 21.95
C ALA A 89 -10.45 -8.77 22.10
N ASP A 90 -11.21 -8.99 21.03
CA ASP A 90 -12.40 -9.85 21.00
C ASP A 90 -12.15 -11.10 20.13
N ALA A 91 -11.35 -12.04 20.63
CA ALA A 91 -11.16 -13.35 20.01
C ALA A 91 -12.40 -14.28 20.16
N ASP A 92 -13.60 -13.73 20.36
CA ASP A 92 -14.84 -14.45 20.13
C ASP A 92 -15.05 -14.50 18.63
N THR A 93 -14.43 -15.51 18.02
CA THR A 93 -14.52 -15.84 16.60
C THR A 93 -15.99 -15.88 16.20
N GLN A 94 -16.52 -14.79 15.65
CA GLN A 94 -17.66 -14.90 14.75
C GLN A 94 -17.18 -15.87 13.67
N ALA A 95 -17.79 -17.05 13.63
CA ALA A 95 -17.38 -18.10 12.71
C ALA A 95 -17.51 -17.56 11.29
N LEU A 96 -16.40 -17.10 10.73
CA LEU A 96 -16.33 -16.64 9.36
C LEU A 96 -16.75 -17.85 8.51
N ASP A 97 -17.81 -17.70 7.71
CA ASP A 97 -18.21 -18.75 6.78
C ASP A 97 -17.17 -18.82 5.65
N LEU A 98 -16.13 -19.61 5.89
CA LEU A 98 -15.03 -19.86 4.95
C LEU A 98 -15.55 -20.43 3.62
N ALA A 99 -16.68 -21.15 3.64
CA ALA A 99 -17.30 -21.67 2.42
C ALA A 99 -17.98 -20.54 1.63
N ALA A 100 -18.66 -19.60 2.29
CA ALA A 100 -19.20 -18.40 1.62
C ALA A 100 -18.10 -17.52 1.05
N LEU A 101 -17.02 -17.30 1.81
CA LEU A 101 -15.86 -16.55 1.32
C LEU A 101 -15.23 -17.23 0.10
N GLY A 102 -15.03 -18.55 0.17
CA GLY A 102 -14.53 -19.36 -0.93
C GLY A 102 -15.35 -19.17 -2.21
N ARG A 103 -16.68 -19.28 -2.11
CA ARG A 103 -17.61 -19.06 -3.25
C ARG A 103 -17.55 -17.64 -3.83
N ALA A 104 -17.23 -16.64 -3.01
CA ALA A 104 -17.18 -15.25 -3.45
C ALA A 104 -15.88 -14.90 -4.18
N ILE A 105 -14.78 -15.60 -3.90
CA ILE A 105 -13.45 -15.33 -4.48
C ILE A 105 -13.08 -16.26 -5.66
N THR A 106 -13.74 -17.42 -5.82
CA THR A 106 -13.47 -18.30 -6.97
C THR A 106 -14.09 -17.77 -8.26
N PRO A 107 -13.32 -17.74 -9.37
CA PRO A 107 -13.85 -17.42 -10.69
C PRO A 107 -14.98 -18.37 -11.09
N ALA A 108 -15.94 -17.84 -11.86
CA ALA A 108 -17.14 -18.54 -12.30
C ALA A 108 -16.90 -19.90 -12.94
N ASP A 109 -15.76 -20.07 -13.60
CA ASP A 109 -15.42 -21.23 -14.43
C ASP A 109 -14.85 -22.41 -13.64
N SER A 110 -14.75 -22.30 -12.30
CA SER A 110 -14.03 -23.28 -11.46
C SER A 110 -14.92 -24.17 -10.56
N ASP A 111 -16.26 -24.08 -10.60
CA ASP A 111 -17.16 -24.94 -9.78
C ASP A 111 -18.48 -25.31 -10.51
N PRO A 112 -18.85 -26.60 -10.68
CA PRO A 112 -20.04 -27.05 -11.44
C PRO A 112 -21.35 -27.15 -10.61
N GLY A 113 -21.43 -26.49 -9.45
CA GLY A 113 -22.58 -26.57 -8.53
C GLY A 113 -23.79 -25.67 -8.86
N PRO A 114 -24.97 -25.92 -8.26
CA PRO A 114 -26.21 -25.24 -8.62
C PRO A 114 -26.17 -23.76 -8.23
N ALA A 115 -26.38 -22.92 -9.23
CA ALA A 115 -26.28 -21.46 -9.18
C ALA A 115 -27.31 -20.83 -8.22
N LEU A 116 -26.85 -20.41 -7.05
CA LEU A 116 -27.46 -19.28 -6.35
C LEU A 116 -27.05 -17.98 -7.06
N PRO A 117 -27.92 -16.95 -7.09
CA PRO A 117 -27.65 -15.71 -7.80
C PRO A 117 -26.41 -15.01 -7.23
N ARG A 118 -25.42 -14.77 -8.09
CA ARG A 118 -24.20 -14.02 -7.76
C ARG A 118 -24.48 -12.51 -7.81
N PRO A 119 -23.86 -11.70 -6.93
CA PRO A 119 -23.85 -10.27 -7.12
C PRO A 119 -23.06 -9.93 -8.40
N GLU A 120 -23.59 -9.01 -9.22
CA GLU A 120 -23.00 -8.59 -10.50
C GLU A 120 -21.51 -8.20 -10.35
N PRO A 121 -20.63 -8.52 -11.32
CA PRO A 121 -19.21 -8.20 -11.27
C PRO A 121 -18.96 -6.71 -11.50
N GLY A 122 -19.32 -5.89 -10.51
CA GLY A 122 -19.05 -4.46 -10.43
C GLY A 122 -18.30 -4.13 -9.15
N GLY A 123 -17.47 -3.08 -9.17
CA GLY A 123 -16.71 -2.66 -7.98
C GLY A 123 -17.58 -2.40 -6.74
N ASP A 124 -18.86 -2.08 -6.92
CA ASP A 124 -19.80 -1.84 -5.82
C ASP A 124 -20.30 -3.12 -5.16
N ALA A 125 -20.43 -4.22 -5.90
CA ALA A 125 -20.74 -5.54 -5.33
C ALA A 125 -19.60 -6.04 -4.44
N VAL A 126 -18.35 -5.84 -4.87
CA VAL A 126 -17.16 -6.20 -4.09
C VAL A 126 -17.08 -5.36 -2.81
N LYS A 127 -17.32 -4.04 -2.90
CA LYS A 127 -17.36 -3.16 -1.72
C LYS A 127 -18.44 -3.57 -0.72
N ALA A 128 -19.63 -3.96 -1.20
CA ALA A 128 -20.71 -4.42 -0.34
C ALA A 128 -20.36 -5.73 0.39
N LEU A 129 -19.72 -6.67 -0.32
CA LEU A 129 -19.21 -7.89 0.29
C LEU A 129 -18.14 -7.59 1.34
N LEU A 130 -17.17 -6.72 1.03
CA LEU A 130 -16.13 -6.30 1.96
C LEU A 130 -16.71 -5.64 3.22
N ALA A 131 -17.72 -4.78 3.06
CA ALA A 131 -18.41 -4.16 4.19
C ALA A 131 -19.16 -5.18 5.09
N THR A 132 -19.50 -6.36 4.55
CA THR A 132 -20.12 -7.45 5.32
C THR A 132 -19.06 -8.26 6.07
N LEU A 133 -17.90 -8.50 5.46
CA LEU A 133 -16.85 -9.37 5.99
C LEU A 133 -15.85 -8.66 6.91
N VAL A 134 -15.63 -7.37 6.68
CA VAL A 134 -14.66 -6.54 7.41
C VAL A 134 -15.44 -5.36 7.99
N PRO A 135 -15.87 -5.44 9.26
CA PRO A 135 -16.71 -4.40 9.88
C PRO A 135 -16.08 -3.00 9.85
N GLU A 136 -14.76 -2.92 9.87
CA GLU A 136 -13.98 -1.68 9.84
C GLU A 136 -13.84 -1.08 8.43
N TYR A 137 -14.25 -1.80 7.38
CA TYR A 137 -14.09 -1.34 6.00
C TYR A 137 -14.96 -0.11 5.72
N ARG A 138 -14.32 1.05 5.55
CA ARG A 138 -14.96 2.32 5.22
C ARG A 138 -14.57 2.77 3.80
N PRO A 139 -15.31 2.39 2.75
CA PRO A 139 -15.03 2.87 1.41
C PRO A 139 -15.30 4.39 1.34
N GLN A 140 -14.29 5.18 0.96
CA GLN A 140 -14.49 6.60 0.70
C GLN A 140 -15.39 6.78 -0.54
N ILE A 141 -16.59 7.34 -0.35
CA ILE A 141 -17.52 7.72 -1.43
C ILE A 141 -17.34 9.22 -1.72
N ARG A 142 -17.05 9.59 -2.98
CA ARG A 142 -16.76 10.95 -3.46
C ARG A 142 -17.80 12.01 -3.03
N PRO A 143 -17.38 13.28 -2.84
CA PRO A 143 -17.95 14.40 -3.58
C PRO A 143 -17.19 14.55 -4.92
N ALA A 144 -17.92 14.76 -6.02
CA ALA A 144 -17.31 15.00 -7.33
C ALA A 144 -16.59 16.36 -7.31
N HIS A 145 -15.26 16.36 -7.41
CA HIS A 145 -14.53 17.57 -7.81
C HIS A 145 -14.32 17.54 -9.33
N PRO A 146 -14.50 18.67 -10.03
CA PRO A 146 -14.40 18.71 -11.48
C PRO A 146 -12.99 18.31 -11.89
N ALA A 147 -12.90 17.55 -12.98
CA ALA A 147 -11.63 17.15 -13.58
C ALA A 147 -10.73 18.39 -13.70
N ALA A 148 -9.64 18.42 -12.92
CA ALA A 148 -8.55 19.35 -13.18
C ALA A 148 -8.13 19.10 -14.63
N ALA A 149 -8.30 20.13 -15.46
CA ALA A 149 -8.02 20.09 -16.88
C ALA A 149 -6.66 19.41 -17.09
N ALA A 150 -6.62 18.43 -17.99
CA ALA A 150 -5.40 17.77 -18.40
C ALA A 150 -4.39 18.81 -18.87
N SER A 151 -3.50 19.27 -17.98
CA SER A 151 -2.30 19.97 -18.38
C SER A 151 -1.44 18.92 -19.03
N SER A 152 -1.39 18.97 -20.36
CA SER A 152 -0.52 18.15 -21.20
C SER A 152 0.87 18.13 -20.58
N PHE A 153 1.25 16.99 -20.01
CA PHE A 153 2.62 16.72 -19.65
C PHE A 153 3.40 16.60 -20.96
N THR A 154 4.02 17.68 -21.38
CA THR A 154 5.00 17.66 -22.46
C THR A 154 6.32 17.20 -21.85
N PRO A 155 6.83 16.00 -22.16
CA PRO A 155 8.14 15.60 -21.64
C PRO A 155 9.19 16.59 -22.12
N SER A 156 9.99 17.11 -21.19
CA SER A 156 11.19 17.90 -21.51
C SER A 156 12.09 17.07 -22.44
N PRO A 157 12.65 17.66 -23.52
CA PRO A 157 13.54 16.92 -24.41
C PRO A 157 14.75 16.39 -23.63
N ALA A 158 15.16 15.16 -23.99
CA ALA A 158 16.31 14.49 -23.40
C ALA A 158 17.56 15.39 -23.44
N PRO A 159 18.40 15.41 -22.39
CA PRO A 159 19.64 16.17 -22.43
C PRO A 159 20.52 15.66 -23.57
N ALA A 160 21.10 16.59 -24.33
CA ALA A 160 22.00 16.30 -25.44
C ALA A 160 23.12 15.34 -25.02
N ALA A 161 23.39 14.35 -25.88
CA ALA A 161 24.42 13.35 -25.69
C ALA A 161 25.77 14.02 -25.34
N ILE A 162 26.39 13.54 -24.26
CA ILE A 162 27.74 13.92 -23.85
C ILE A 162 28.69 13.57 -25.02
N PRO A 163 29.43 14.53 -25.59
CA PRO A 163 30.37 14.24 -26.67
C PRO A 163 31.48 13.29 -26.15
N PRO A 164 31.95 12.33 -26.97
CA PRO A 164 32.97 11.40 -26.55
C PRO A 164 34.26 12.15 -26.19
N ASP A 165 34.78 11.80 -25.01
CA ASP A 165 36.02 12.31 -24.45
C ASP A 165 37.16 12.16 -25.47
N ARG A 166 37.71 13.28 -25.94
CA ARG A 166 38.91 13.28 -26.76
C ARG A 166 40.04 12.81 -25.87
N ALA A 167 40.36 11.52 -26.00
CA ALA A 167 41.56 10.89 -25.47
C ALA A 167 42.74 11.86 -25.55
N ARG A 168 43.19 12.31 -24.38
CA ARG A 168 44.43 13.06 -24.23
C ARG A 168 45.57 12.12 -24.61
N THR A 169 45.98 12.18 -25.87
CA THR A 169 47.33 11.80 -26.27
C THR A 169 48.28 12.85 -25.70
N HIS A 170 49.09 12.47 -24.72
CA HIS A 170 50.32 13.18 -24.42
C HIS A 170 51.48 12.18 -24.29
N PRO A 171 52.69 12.62 -24.69
CA PRO A 171 53.77 11.81 -25.25
C PRO A 171 54.56 10.98 -24.23
#